data_AF-A0A7C5H8I4-F1
#
_entry.id   AF-A0A7C5H8I4-F1
#
_cell.length_a   1.000
_cell.length_b   1.000
_cell.length_c   1.000
_cell.angle_alpha   90.00
_cell.angle_beta   90.00
_cell.angle_gamma   90.00
#
_symmetry.space_group_name_H-M   'P 1'
#
loop_
_entity.id
_entity.type
_entity.pdbx_description
1 polymer ?
#
loop_
_entity_poly.entity_id
_entity_poly.type
_entity_poly.pdbx_seq_one_letter_code
_entity_poly.pdbx_strand_id
1 'polypeptide(L)'
;MLILKESNVKRLIVCCDGTWNSAEQEDNGVSAPTNVVKIYNAIADVDSEGVRQEKYYHPGVGGEDIGPVDAVLGGAVGLGLGRHIRSAYHWLGSNYEEGDEIYLFGFSRGAFTVRSLGGMLSR
;
A
#
# COMPACT_ATOMS: atom_id res chain seq x y z
N MET A 1 -33.12 -20.06 -9.21
CA MET A 1 -32.55 -19.10 -10.18
C MET A 1 -31.67 -18.14 -9.38
N LEU A 2 -30.39 -18.45 -9.23
CA LEU A 2 -29.42 -17.54 -8.62
C LEU A 2 -29.08 -16.50 -9.68
N ILE A 3 -29.40 -15.23 -9.43
CA ILE A 3 -28.88 -14.13 -10.23
C ILE A 3 -27.38 -14.07 -9.89
N LEU A 4 -26.54 -14.61 -10.76
CA LEU A 4 -25.12 -14.30 -10.74
C LEU A 4 -25.03 -12.80 -10.99
N LYS A 5 -24.71 -12.05 -9.93
CA LYS A 5 -24.30 -10.66 -10.05
C LYS A 5 -23.10 -10.71 -11.00
N GLU A 6 -23.15 -10.06 -12.15
CA GLU A 6 -21.91 -9.79 -12.89
C GLU A 6 -20.99 -9.08 -11.90
N SER A 7 -19.94 -9.77 -11.45
CA SER A 7 -18.88 -9.16 -10.65
C SER A 7 -18.21 -8.19 -11.59
N ASN A 8 -18.55 -6.90 -11.45
CA ASN A 8 -17.86 -5.86 -12.18
C ASN A 8 -16.44 -5.83 -11.64
N VAL A 9 -15.52 -6.43 -12.39
CA VAL A 9 -14.08 -6.53 -12.07
C VAL A 9 -13.61 -5.17 -11.60
N LYS A 10 -12.99 -5.12 -10.41
CA LYS A 10 -12.41 -3.89 -9.87
C LYS A 10 -10.90 -4.01 -9.76
N ARG A 11 -10.25 -2.86 -9.68
CA ARG A 11 -8.80 -2.75 -9.49
C ARG A 11 -8.51 -2.42 -8.04
N LEU A 12 -7.79 -3.30 -7.36
CA LEU A 12 -7.31 -3.10 -6.00
C LEU A 12 -5.86 -2.62 -6.04
N ILE A 13 -5.65 -1.38 -5.63
CA ILE A 13 -4.36 -0.70 -5.77
C ILE A 13 -3.74 -0.46 -4.38
N VAL A 14 -2.64 -1.15 -4.10
CA VAL A 14 -1.92 -1.08 -2.83
C VAL A 14 -0.68 -0.21 -2.98
N CYS A 15 -0.62 0.87 -2.22
CA CYS A 15 0.48 1.82 -2.17
C CYS A 15 1.15 1.76 -0.79
N CYS A 16 2.38 1.26 -0.69
CA CYS A 16 3.14 1.23 0.56
C CYS A 16 4.37 2.13 0.51
N ASP A 17 4.44 3.12 1.39
CA ASP A 17 5.56 4.05 1.45
C ASP A 17 6.75 3.51 2.27
N GLY A 18 7.92 4.13 2.08
CA GLY A 18 9.10 3.91 2.89
C GLY A 18 9.07 4.71 4.20
N THR A 19 9.67 4.15 5.23
CA THR A 19 10.65 4.81 6.13
C THR A 19 10.60 6.33 6.24
N TRP A 20 10.21 6.86 7.40
CA TRP A 20 10.27 8.32 7.71
C TRP A 20 9.44 9.23 6.79
N ASN A 21 8.57 8.64 5.96
CA ASN A 21 7.70 9.41 5.08
C ASN A 21 6.26 9.39 5.63
N SER A 22 5.72 10.58 5.84
CA SER A 22 4.28 10.81 6.02
C SER A 22 3.72 11.51 4.77
N ALA A 23 2.39 11.48 4.59
CA ALA A 23 1.76 12.16 3.45
C ALA A 23 1.93 13.69 3.53
N GLU A 24 2.23 14.19 4.73
CA GLU A 24 2.44 15.59 5.11
C GLU A 24 3.93 15.97 5.18
N GLN A 25 4.82 15.20 4.55
CA GLN A 25 6.25 15.52 4.56
C GLN A 25 6.52 16.90 3.94
N GLU A 26 7.36 17.70 4.60
CA GLU A 26 7.78 19.02 4.14
C GLU A 26 9.31 19.08 3.99
N ASP A 27 9.79 19.75 2.95
CA ASP A 27 11.19 20.12 2.74
C ASP A 27 11.27 21.66 2.71
N ASN A 28 11.96 22.25 3.68
CA ASN A 28 12.06 23.71 3.87
C ASN A 28 10.71 24.44 3.91
N GLY A 29 9.70 23.84 4.55
CA GLY A 29 8.34 24.41 4.66
C GLY A 29 7.49 24.26 3.40
N VAL A 30 7.95 23.46 2.43
CA VAL A 30 7.21 23.14 1.19
C VAL A 30 6.82 21.66 1.23
N SER A 31 5.54 21.37 0.98
CA SER A 31 5.07 19.98 0.89
C SER A 31 5.85 19.19 -0.16
N ALA A 32 6.49 18.11 0.28
CA ALA A 32 7.35 17.24 -0.50
C ALA A 32 6.88 15.78 -0.36
N PRO A 33 5.66 15.45 -0.84
CA PRO A 33 5.12 14.09 -0.73
C PRO A 33 5.95 13.13 -1.58
N THR A 34 6.03 11.88 -1.12
CA THR A 34 6.71 10.82 -1.86
C THR A 34 6.01 10.51 -3.17
N ASN A 35 6.72 9.83 -4.08
CA ASN A 35 6.10 9.38 -5.31
C ASN A 35 4.97 8.36 -5.06
N VAL A 36 5.01 7.60 -3.96
CA VAL A 36 3.93 6.68 -3.59
C VAL A 36 2.67 7.46 -3.23
N VAL A 37 2.78 8.52 -2.44
CA VAL A 37 1.66 9.42 -2.12
C VAL A 37 1.14 10.13 -3.36
N LYS A 38 2.03 10.62 -4.23
CA LYS A 38 1.64 11.26 -5.50
C LYS A 38 0.86 10.29 -6.38
N ILE A 39 1.31 9.03 -6.52
CA ILE A 39 0.58 7.99 -7.25
C ILE A 39 -0.78 7.74 -6.60
N TYR A 40 -0.83 7.53 -5.29
CA TYR A 40 -2.08 7.27 -4.57
C TYR A 40 -3.13 8.38 -4.77
N ASN A 41 -2.69 9.64 -4.73
CA ASN A 41 -3.56 10.79 -4.95
C ASN A 41 -3.99 10.96 -6.41
N ALA A 42 -3.18 10.50 -7.36
CA ALA A 42 -3.48 10.57 -8.80
C ALA A 42 -4.44 9.47 -9.29
N ILE A 43 -4.67 8.42 -8.50
CA ILE A 43 -5.61 7.35 -8.84
C ILE A 43 -7.05 7.88 -8.72
N ALA A 44 -7.80 7.85 -9.83
CA ALA A 44 -9.23 8.14 -9.88
C ALA A 44 -10.07 6.99 -9.31
N ASP A 45 -11.27 7.27 -8.79
CA ASP A 45 -12.15 6.22 -8.25
C ASP A 45 -12.72 5.29 -9.34
N VAL A 46 -12.76 5.78 -10.58
CA VAL A 46 -13.15 5.03 -11.79
C VAL A 46 -12.17 5.43 -12.90
N ASP A 47 -11.70 4.47 -13.67
CA ASP A 47 -10.75 4.72 -14.76
C ASP A 47 -11.45 5.18 -16.07
N SER A 48 -10.68 5.33 -17.16
CA SER A 48 -11.22 5.70 -18.47
C SER A 48 -12.14 4.65 -19.11
N GLU A 49 -12.07 3.40 -18.66
CA GLU A 49 -12.88 2.28 -19.16
C GLU A 49 -14.14 2.05 -18.30
N GLY A 50 -14.35 2.84 -17.24
CA GLY A 50 -15.49 2.67 -16.33
C GLY A 50 -15.27 1.65 -15.21
N VAL A 51 -14.03 1.16 -15.04
CA VAL A 51 -13.63 0.17 -14.04
C VAL A 51 -13.40 0.85 -12.70
N ARG A 52 -14.04 0.34 -11.65
CA ARG A 52 -13.90 0.86 -10.28
C ARG A 52 -12.49 0.57 -9.75
N GLN A 53 -11.90 1.56 -9.07
CA GLN A 53 -10.59 1.46 -8.46
C GLN A 53 -10.70 1.67 -6.95
N GLU A 54 -10.34 0.67 -6.16
CA GLU A 54 -10.20 0.81 -4.72
C GLU A 54 -8.72 0.90 -4.36
N LYS A 55 -8.37 1.90 -3.55
CA LYS A 55 -6.98 2.21 -3.23
C LYS A 55 -6.72 2.14 -1.73
N TYR A 56 -5.57 1.59 -1.40
CA TYR A 56 -5.07 1.48 -0.04
C TYR A 56 -3.69 2.13 0.07
N TYR A 57 -3.52 2.99 1.06
CA TYR A 57 -2.24 3.62 1.37
C TYR A 57 -1.75 3.17 2.75
N HIS A 58 -0.52 2.69 2.82
CA HIS A 58 0.17 2.42 4.08
C HIS A 58 1.36 3.38 4.23
N PRO A 59 1.40 4.21 5.29
CA PRO A 59 2.54 5.08 5.57
C PRO A 59 3.79 4.27 5.94
N GLY A 60 4.97 4.88 5.80
CA GLY A 60 6.25 4.23 6.12
C GLY A 60 6.42 3.88 7.61
N VAL A 61 7.31 2.92 7.90
CA VAL A 61 7.75 2.64 9.29
C VAL A 61 8.58 3.84 9.77
N GLY A 62 8.08 4.65 10.71
CA GLY A 62 8.90 5.70 11.33
C GLY A 62 8.18 6.91 11.96
N GLY A 63 6.92 6.80 12.38
CA GLY A 63 6.23 7.87 13.12
C GLY A 63 5.94 7.55 14.60
N GLU A 64 5.97 6.27 14.98
CA GLU A 64 5.69 5.83 16.35
C GLU A 64 6.99 5.32 17.00
N ASP A 65 7.59 6.18 17.83
CA ASP A 65 8.45 5.84 18.99
C ASP A 65 9.77 5.09 18.81
N ILE A 66 10.48 5.21 17.67
CA ILE A 66 11.84 4.63 17.56
C ILE A 66 12.79 5.64 16.94
N GLY A 67 13.70 6.16 17.77
CA GLY A 67 14.68 7.18 17.37
C GLY A 67 15.56 6.77 16.17
N PRO A 68 16.22 7.74 15.52
CA PRO A 68 16.94 7.56 14.25
C PRO A 68 18.06 6.51 14.28
N VAL A 69 18.54 6.13 15.46
CA VAL A 69 19.68 5.22 15.65
C VAL A 69 19.24 3.75 15.76
N ASP A 70 18.07 3.46 16.35
CA ASP A 70 17.55 2.09 16.50
C ASP A 70 16.89 1.55 15.21
N ALA A 71 16.46 2.45 14.31
CA ALA A 71 15.90 2.08 13.01
C ALA A 71 16.91 1.40 12.06
N VAL A 72 18.21 1.50 12.35
CA VAL A 72 19.30 0.87 11.57
C VAL A 72 19.68 -0.51 12.14
N LEU A 73 19.42 -0.76 13.43
CA LEU A 73 19.78 -2.01 14.13
C LEU A 73 18.64 -3.04 14.13
N GLY A 74 18.29 -3.51 12.93
CA GLY A 74 17.75 -4.85 12.61
C GLY A 74 16.45 -5.40 13.24
N GLY A 75 16.28 -5.36 14.57
CA GLY A 75 15.25 -6.10 15.30
C GLY A 75 13.85 -5.47 15.24
N ALA A 76 13.74 -4.16 15.49
CA ALA A 76 12.48 -3.45 15.40
C ALA A 76 11.97 -3.34 13.94
N VAL A 77 12.91 -3.30 12.98
CA VAL A 77 12.63 -3.23 11.54
C VAL A 77 11.86 -4.47 11.07
N GLY A 78 12.26 -5.67 11.52
CA GLY A 78 11.59 -6.92 11.14
C GLY A 78 10.16 -7.03 11.68
N LEU A 79 9.92 -6.63 12.94
CA LEU A 79 8.59 -6.67 13.55
C LEU A 79 7.63 -5.65 12.93
N GLY A 80 8.11 -4.43 12.63
CA GLY A 80 7.29 -3.41 11.94
C GLY A 80 6.88 -3.84 10.54
N LEU A 81 7.81 -4.43 9.79
CA LEU A 81 7.58 -4.86 8.41
C LEU A 81 6.53 -5.98 8.30
N GLY A 82 6.55 -6.93 9.23
CA GLY A 82 5.53 -7.98 9.30
C GLY A 82 4.11 -7.44 9.54
N ARG A 83 3.97 -6.38 10.36
CA ARG A 83 2.66 -5.73 10.56
C ARG A 83 2.14 -5.06 9.29
N HIS A 84 3.04 -4.44 8.51
CA HIS A 84 2.67 -3.75 7.27
C HIS A 84 2.18 -4.73 6.21
N ILE A 85 2.88 -5.85 6.04
CA ILE A 85 2.48 -6.93 5.13
C ILE A 85 1.10 -7.46 5.53
N ARG A 86 0.87 -7.72 6.84
CA ARG A 86 -0.42 -8.22 7.34
C ARG A 86 -1.56 -7.23 7.13
N SER A 87 -1.32 -5.94 7.33
CA SER A 87 -2.35 -4.90 7.12
C SER A 87 -2.78 -4.84 5.65
N ALA A 88 -1.82 -4.79 4.73
CA ALA A 88 -2.11 -4.80 3.30
C ALA A 88 -2.78 -6.10 2.85
N TYR A 89 -2.32 -7.25 3.35
CA TYR A 89 -2.95 -8.55 3.09
C TYR A 89 -4.39 -8.61 3.60
N HIS A 90 -4.65 -8.12 4.82
CA HIS A 90 -5.99 -8.07 5.39
C HIS A 90 -6.93 -7.19 4.56
N TRP A 91 -6.45 -6.02 4.13
CA TRP A 91 -7.24 -5.12 3.28
C TRP A 91 -7.56 -5.79 1.94
N LEU A 92 -6.59 -6.41 1.27
CA LEU A 92 -6.85 -7.16 0.03
C LEU A 92 -7.86 -8.29 0.26
N GLY A 93 -7.66 -9.13 1.28
CA GLY A 93 -8.56 -10.25 1.56
C GLY A 93 -9.99 -9.84 1.95
N SER A 94 -10.18 -8.60 2.42
CA SER A 94 -11.50 -8.06 2.78
C SER A 94 -12.24 -7.42 1.60
N ASN A 95 -11.54 -7.06 0.51
CA ASN A 95 -12.12 -6.35 -0.63
C ASN A 95 -12.07 -7.14 -1.95
N TYR A 96 -11.18 -8.14 -2.06
CA TYR A 96 -11.02 -8.95 -3.25
C TYR A 96 -12.24 -9.81 -3.54
N GLU A 97 -12.72 -9.73 -4.78
CA GLU A 97 -13.68 -10.64 -5.39
C GLU A 97 -13.01 -11.36 -6.57
N GLU A 98 -13.54 -12.52 -6.95
CA GLU A 98 -12.97 -13.30 -8.06
C GLU A 98 -12.96 -12.49 -9.36
N GLY A 99 -11.78 -12.40 -9.98
CA GLY A 99 -11.56 -11.66 -11.22
C GLY A 99 -10.96 -10.25 -11.03
N ASP A 100 -10.85 -9.75 -9.80
CA ASP A 100 -10.26 -8.45 -9.52
C ASP A 100 -8.76 -8.38 -9.87
N GLU A 101 -8.33 -7.21 -10.31
CA GLU A 101 -6.94 -6.96 -10.68
C GLU A 101 -6.20 -6.30 -9.50
N ILE A 102 -5.00 -6.79 -9.17
CA ILE A 102 -4.20 -6.26 -8.05
C ILE A 102 -2.98 -5.51 -8.59
N TYR A 103 -2.85 -4.24 -8.18
CA TYR A 103 -1.71 -3.39 -8.52
C TYR A 103 -0.93 -3.04 -7.25
N LEU A 104 0.40 -3.18 -7.32
CA LEU A 104 1.28 -3.06 -6.16
C LEU A 104 2.34 -1.99 -6.41
N PHE A 105 2.31 -0.91 -5.61
CA PHE A 105 3.28 0.17 -5.66
C PHE A 105 3.97 0.30 -4.31
N GLY A 106 5.31 0.37 -4.32
CA GLY A 106 6.04 0.61 -3.08
C GLY A 106 7.42 1.20 -3.27
N PHE A 107 7.88 1.91 -2.24
CA PHE A 107 9.19 2.57 -2.20
C PHE A 107 9.99 2.16 -0.97
N SER A 108 11.31 1.94 -1.11
CA SER A 108 12.21 1.53 -0.02
C SER A 108 11.66 0.33 0.79
N ARG A 109 11.45 0.43 2.11
CA ARG A 109 10.79 -0.63 2.91
C ARG A 109 9.37 -0.96 2.40
N GLY A 110 8.63 0.01 1.88
CA GLY A 110 7.34 -0.23 1.23
C GLY A 110 7.44 -1.10 -0.03
N ALA A 111 8.54 -1.00 -0.79
CA ALA A 111 8.80 -1.90 -1.91
C ALA A 111 9.03 -3.34 -1.45
N PHE A 112 9.73 -3.54 -0.32
CA PHE A 112 9.85 -4.86 0.29
C PHE A 112 8.49 -5.41 0.73
N THR A 113 7.65 -4.59 1.36
CA THR A 113 6.29 -4.96 1.78
C THR A 113 5.47 -5.49 0.61
N VAL A 114 5.34 -4.71 -0.46
CA VAL A 114 4.50 -5.12 -1.60
C VAL A 114 5.09 -6.27 -2.39
N ARG A 115 6.42 -6.41 -2.48
CA ARG A 115 7.04 -7.59 -3.08
C ARG A 115 6.79 -8.86 -2.28
N SER A 116 6.85 -8.77 -0.94
CA SER A 116 6.56 -9.90 -0.06
C SER A 116 5.09 -10.30 -0.16
N LEU A 117 4.20 -9.31 -0.19
CA LEU A 117 2.77 -9.50 -0.40
C LEU A 117 2.48 -10.19 -1.74
N GLY A 118 3.04 -9.69 -2.85
CA GLY A 118 2.91 -10.31 -4.17
C GLY A 118 3.41 -11.76 -4.18
N GLY A 119 4.52 -12.04 -3.50
CA GLY A 119 5.02 -13.40 -3.32
C GLY A 119 4.07 -14.32 -2.54
N MET A 120 3.32 -13.80 -1.57
CA MET A 120 2.29 -14.55 -0.84
C MET A 120 1.05 -14.81 -1.70
N LEU A 121 0.63 -13.84 -2.52
CA LEU A 121 -0.56 -13.93 -3.37
C LEU A 121 -0.37 -14.84 -4.58
N SER A 122 0.86 -14.94 -5.10
CA SER A 122 1.19 -15.76 -6.28
C SER A 122 1.31 -17.27 -6.03
N ARG A 123 1.01 -17.72 -4.81
CA ARG A 123 1.12 -19.11 -4.36
C ARG A 123 -0.24 -19.66 -3.97
#